data_AF-A0A7R8WV28-F1
#
_entry.id   AF-A0A7R8WV28-F1
#
_cell.length_a   1.000
_cell.length_b   1.000
_cell.length_c   1.000
_cell.angle_alpha   90.00
_cell.angle_beta   90.00
_cell.angle_gamma   90.00
#
_symmetry.space_group_name_H-M   'P 1'
#
loop_
_entity.id
_entity.type
_entity.pdbx_description
1 polymer ?
#
loop_
_entity_poly.entity_id
_entity_poly.type
_entity_poly.pdbx_seq_one_letter_code
_entity_poly.pdbx_strand_id
1 'polypeptide(L)'
;MLDMLKQTGRPEMVVGWYHSHPGFGCWLSGVDINTQQSFEALSERAVAVVVDPIQSVKGKVVIDAFRLINSNMMVLGQEPRQTTSNLGHLTKPSIQALIHGLNRHYYSIAINYRKNELEQQMLLNLHKKTWMAGLQLEDYPEHSKNNEKAIQSMLELAKNYNK
;
A
#
# COMPACT_ATOMS: atom_id res chain seq x y z
N MET A 1 -23.89 -11.19 1.71
CA MET A 1 -23.16 -9.95 1.35
C MET A 1 -23.13 -9.73 -0.17
N LEU A 2 -22.67 -10.70 -0.98
CA LEU A 2 -22.67 -10.57 -2.45
C LEU A 2 -24.07 -10.29 -3.02
N ASP A 3 -25.10 -10.97 -2.54
CA ASP A 3 -26.47 -10.75 -3.03
C ASP A 3 -27.01 -9.36 -2.68
N MET A 4 -26.56 -8.78 -1.56
CA MET A 4 -26.92 -7.40 -1.18
C MET A 4 -26.21 -6.37 -2.08
N LEU A 5 -24.97 -6.65 -2.51
CA LEU A 5 -24.24 -5.79 -3.45
C LEU A 5 -24.87 -5.84 -4.86
N LYS A 6 -25.34 -7.02 -5.28
CA LYS A 6 -26.08 -7.15 -6.55
C LYS A 6 -27.31 -6.26 -6.59
N GLN A 7 -28.04 -6.16 -5.47
CA GLN A 7 -29.21 -5.29 -5.35
C GLN A 7 -28.88 -3.79 -5.49
N THR A 8 -27.66 -3.36 -5.16
CA THR A 8 -27.21 -1.97 -5.29
C THR A 8 -26.50 -1.68 -6.62
N GLY A 9 -26.57 -2.61 -7.58
CA GLY A 9 -25.96 -2.45 -8.91
C GLY A 9 -24.49 -2.84 -9.00
N ARG A 10 -23.99 -3.69 -8.09
CA ARG A 10 -22.63 -4.22 -8.09
C ARG A 10 -22.63 -5.74 -8.39
N PRO A 11 -22.58 -6.14 -9.67
CA PRO A 11 -22.66 -7.54 -10.09
C PRO A 11 -21.30 -8.27 -10.09
N GLU A 12 -20.24 -7.69 -9.54
CA GLU A 12 -18.89 -8.22 -9.61
C GLU A 12 -18.72 -9.54 -8.82
N MET A 13 -17.82 -10.38 -9.32
CA MET A 13 -17.44 -11.67 -8.72
C MET A 13 -16.16 -11.53 -7.88
N VAL A 14 -15.95 -12.47 -6.96
CA VAL A 14 -14.71 -12.54 -6.16
C VAL A 14 -13.54 -12.91 -7.06
N VAL A 15 -12.52 -12.04 -7.12
CA VAL A 15 -11.31 -12.22 -7.95
C VAL A 15 -10.06 -12.57 -7.14
N GLY A 16 -10.17 -12.61 -5.81
CA GLY A 16 -9.05 -12.84 -4.91
C GLY A 16 -9.38 -12.39 -3.50
N TRP A 17 -8.36 -12.30 -2.67
CA TRP A 17 -8.46 -11.88 -1.28
C TRP A 17 -7.21 -11.10 -0.88
N TYR A 18 -7.27 -10.39 0.23
CA TYR A 18 -6.14 -9.63 0.74
C TYR A 18 -6.07 -9.74 2.26
N HIS A 19 -4.87 -9.53 2.80
CA HIS A 19 -4.63 -9.43 4.23
C HIS A 19 -3.45 -8.48 4.47
N SER A 20 -3.15 -8.24 5.75
CA SER A 20 -2.09 -7.32 6.15
C SER A 20 -0.99 -8.04 6.92
N HIS A 21 0.26 -7.69 6.64
CA HIS A 21 1.44 -8.11 7.42
C HIS A 21 2.10 -6.88 8.04
N PRO A 22 1.65 -6.43 9.23
CA PRO A 22 2.11 -5.19 9.81
C PRO A 22 3.57 -5.29 10.26
N GLY A 23 4.47 -4.55 9.63
CA GLY A 23 5.89 -4.45 10.00
C GLY A 23 6.79 -5.57 9.47
N PHE A 24 6.25 -6.59 8.82
CA PHE A 24 7.00 -7.75 8.30
C PHE A 24 7.27 -7.71 6.80
N GLY A 25 6.71 -6.73 6.09
CA GLY A 25 6.74 -6.66 4.63
C GLY A 25 5.80 -7.68 3.94
N CYS A 26 5.84 -7.68 2.61
CA CYS A 26 4.92 -8.46 1.78
C CYS A 26 5.54 -9.83 1.40
N TRP A 27 4.98 -10.91 1.94
CA TRP A 27 5.30 -12.31 1.63
C TRP A 27 4.15 -13.20 2.11
N LEU A 28 4.09 -14.46 1.69
CA LEU A 28 3.05 -15.40 2.13
C LEU A 28 3.62 -16.41 3.13
N SER A 29 2.97 -16.55 4.28
CA SER A 29 3.27 -17.62 5.24
C SER A 29 2.70 -18.96 4.79
N GLY A 30 3.07 -20.04 5.48
CA GLY A 30 2.49 -21.37 5.20
C GLY A 30 0.97 -21.40 5.34
N VAL A 31 0.41 -20.61 6.27
CA VAL A 31 -1.05 -20.48 6.43
C VAL A 31 -1.64 -19.76 5.24
N ASP A 32 -1.02 -18.65 4.80
CA ASP A 32 -1.51 -17.87 3.66
C ASP A 32 -1.46 -18.68 2.35
N ILE A 33 -0.41 -19.49 2.18
CA ILE A 33 -0.28 -20.41 1.04
C ILE A 33 -1.43 -21.41 1.02
N ASN A 34 -1.73 -22.05 2.15
CA ASN A 34 -2.82 -23.03 2.23
C ASN A 34 -4.20 -22.39 1.97
N THR A 35 -4.41 -21.17 2.48
CA THR A 35 -5.63 -20.39 2.21
C THR A 35 -5.72 -20.03 0.73
N GLN A 36 -4.64 -19.54 0.13
CA GLN A 36 -4.60 -19.22 -1.30
C GLN A 36 -4.84 -20.45 -2.16
N GLN A 37 -4.28 -21.61 -1.82
CA GLN A 37 -4.52 -22.87 -2.55
C GLN A 37 -6.00 -23.24 -2.56
N SER A 38 -6.71 -23.01 -1.46
CA SER A 38 -8.15 -23.26 -1.36
C SER A 38 -8.94 -22.30 -2.25
N PHE A 39 -8.53 -21.03 -2.35
CA PHE A 39 -9.16 -20.05 -3.24
C PHE A 39 -8.86 -20.34 -4.72
N GLU A 40 -7.64 -20.78 -5.06
CA GLU A 40 -7.26 -21.16 -6.42
C GLU A 40 -8.03 -22.39 -6.92
N ALA A 41 -8.42 -23.30 -6.02
CA ALA A 41 -9.28 -24.43 -6.36
C ALA A 41 -10.71 -24.00 -6.79
N LEU A 42 -11.20 -22.89 -6.26
CA LEU A 42 -12.49 -22.31 -6.65
C LEU A 42 -12.37 -21.42 -7.89
N SER A 43 -11.30 -20.63 -7.95
CA SER A 43 -11.01 -19.69 -9.03
C SER A 43 -9.53 -19.73 -9.35
N GLU A 44 -9.18 -20.36 -10.47
CA GLU A 44 -7.80 -20.58 -10.91
C GLU A 44 -6.96 -19.29 -10.94
N ARG A 45 -7.61 -18.15 -11.15
CA ARG A 45 -6.95 -16.84 -11.26
C ARG A 45 -7.03 -16.00 -10.00
N ALA A 46 -7.37 -16.57 -8.85
CA ALA A 46 -7.37 -15.87 -7.57
C ALA A 46 -6.00 -15.21 -7.31
N VAL A 47 -6.02 -13.99 -6.78
CA VAL A 47 -4.82 -13.23 -6.39
C VAL A 47 -4.84 -12.99 -4.89
N ALA A 48 -3.72 -13.24 -4.22
CA ALA A 48 -3.51 -12.87 -2.83
C ALA A 48 -2.76 -11.53 -2.78
N VAL A 49 -3.33 -10.52 -2.13
CA VAL A 49 -2.68 -9.21 -1.96
C VAL A 49 -2.25 -9.02 -0.50
N VAL A 50 -1.01 -8.59 -0.29
CA VAL A 50 -0.46 -8.31 1.04
C VAL A 50 -0.14 -6.83 1.15
N VAL A 51 -0.69 -6.17 2.17
CA VAL A 51 -0.43 -4.76 2.47
C VAL A 51 0.28 -4.64 3.81
N ASP A 52 1.38 -3.88 3.86
CA ASP A 52 2.02 -3.52 5.14
C ASP A 52 1.70 -2.05 5.47
N PRO A 53 0.72 -1.78 6.34
CA PRO A 53 0.36 -0.41 6.69
C PRO A 53 1.39 0.30 7.57
N ILE A 54 2.27 -0.44 8.27
CA ILE A 54 3.26 0.14 9.18
C ILE A 54 4.46 0.67 8.40
N GLN A 55 4.93 -0.10 7.42
CA GLN A 55 6.04 0.33 6.57
C GLN A 55 5.60 1.28 5.44
N SER A 56 4.30 1.38 5.19
CA SER A 56 3.75 2.33 4.22
C SER A 56 3.85 3.77 4.74
N VAL A 57 4.51 4.62 3.97
CA VAL A 57 4.70 6.05 4.28
C VAL A 57 4.25 6.92 3.12
N LYS A 58 4.07 8.22 3.36
CA LYS A 58 3.70 9.17 2.30
C LYS A 58 4.73 9.09 1.15
N GLY A 59 4.28 8.70 -0.04
CA GLY A 59 5.12 8.52 -1.23
C GLY A 59 5.54 7.08 -1.53
N LYS A 60 5.36 6.14 -0.59
CA LYS A 60 5.62 4.71 -0.82
C LYS A 60 4.59 3.86 -0.06
N VAL A 61 3.69 3.24 -0.82
CA VAL A 61 2.77 2.23 -0.29
C VAL A 61 3.45 0.87 -0.44
N VAL A 62 3.60 0.15 0.67
CA VAL A 62 4.16 -1.20 0.70
C VAL A 62 3.02 -2.18 0.47
N ILE A 63 2.89 -2.60 -0.80
CA ILE A 63 1.89 -3.53 -1.28
C ILE A 63 2.51 -4.43 -2.35
N ASP A 64 2.16 -5.71 -2.31
CA ASP A 64 2.54 -6.67 -3.34
C ASP A 64 1.40 -7.68 -3.53
N ALA A 65 1.38 -8.30 -4.70
CA ALA A 65 0.36 -9.25 -5.10
C ALA A 65 1.03 -10.56 -5.51
N PHE A 66 0.49 -11.68 -5.05
CA PHE A 66 1.09 -13.00 -5.21
C PHE A 66 0.09 -14.00 -5.81
N ARG A 67 0.65 -14.99 -6.50
CA ARG A 67 -0.05 -16.22 -6.90
C ARG A 67 0.86 -17.43 -6.69
N LEU A 68 0.27 -18.57 -6.38
CA LEU A 68 1.04 -19.80 -6.18
C LEU A 68 1.61 -20.35 -7.49
N ILE A 69 2.68 -21.11 -7.34
CA ILE A 69 3.29 -21.92 -8.39
C ILE A 69 2.82 -23.35 -8.17
N ASN A 70 2.37 -24.01 -9.23
CA ASN A 70 2.04 -25.42 -9.15
C ASN A 70 3.30 -26.25 -8.92
N SER A 71 3.35 -26.99 -7.80
CA SER A 71 4.49 -27.84 -7.43
C SER A 71 4.88 -28.83 -8.52
N ASN A 72 3.91 -29.34 -9.28
CA ASN A 72 4.17 -30.26 -10.39
C ASN A 72 4.99 -29.59 -11.50
N MET A 73 4.69 -28.33 -11.82
CA MET A 73 5.44 -27.58 -12.85
C MET A 73 6.88 -27.31 -12.43
N MET A 74 7.11 -27.08 -11.14
CA MET A 74 8.45 -26.85 -10.60
C MET A 74 9.34 -28.09 -10.73
N VAL A 75 8.78 -29.29 -10.51
CA VAL A 75 9.50 -30.57 -10.72
C VAL A 75 9.84 -30.79 -12.19
N LEU A 76 8.98 -30.35 -13.10
CA LEU A 76 9.23 -30.40 -14.54
C LEU A 76 10.24 -29.35 -15.05
N GLY A 77 10.75 -28.47 -14.17
CA GLY A 77 11.68 -27.41 -14.55
C GLY A 77 11.11 -26.38 -15.53
N GLN A 78 9.78 -26.35 -15.69
CA GLN A 78 9.12 -25.36 -16.53
C GLN A 78 8.91 -24.07 -15.73
N GLU A 79 9.31 -22.94 -16.31
CA GLU A 79 9.01 -21.64 -15.73
C GLU A 79 7.49 -21.45 -15.65
N PRO A 80 6.92 -21.29 -14.44
CA PRO A 80 5.47 -21.18 -14.26
C PRO A 80 4.91 -19.87 -14.80
N ARG A 81 5.79 -18.88 -15.05
CA ARG A 81 5.41 -17.57 -15.56
C ARG A 81 5.37 -17.59 -17.08
N GLN A 82 4.24 -17.16 -17.64
CA GLN A 82 4.21 -16.77 -19.05
C GLN A 82 5.08 -15.52 -19.22
N THR A 83 6.13 -15.62 -20.03
CA THR A 83 7.01 -14.49 -20.34
C THR A 83 6.24 -13.44 -21.13
N THR A 84 5.83 -12.37 -20.45
CA THR A 84 5.25 -11.17 -21.06
C THR A 84 6.28 -10.04 -21.02
N SER A 85 6.05 -8.97 -21.79
CA SER A 85 6.94 -7.79 -21.85
C SER A 85 7.10 -7.02 -20.52
N ASN A 86 6.38 -7.41 -19.46
CA ASN A 86 6.30 -6.65 -18.22
C ASN A 86 7.35 -7.02 -17.17
N LEU A 87 8.27 -7.95 -17.44
CA LEU A 87 9.28 -8.42 -16.47
C LEU A 87 10.13 -7.27 -15.89
N GLY A 88 10.40 -6.22 -16.66
CA GLY A 88 11.20 -5.07 -16.21
C GLY A 88 10.58 -4.21 -15.11
N HIS A 89 9.27 -4.37 -14.85
CA HIS A 89 8.55 -3.59 -13.83
C HIS A 89 8.42 -4.32 -12.49
N LEU A 90 8.97 -5.54 -12.36
CA LEU A 90 8.99 -6.25 -11.08
C LEU A 90 10.00 -5.60 -10.14
N THR A 91 9.53 -5.23 -8.95
CA THR A 91 10.38 -4.69 -7.89
C THR A 91 11.35 -5.77 -7.43
N LYS A 92 12.56 -5.35 -7.04
CA LYS A 92 13.53 -6.28 -6.45
C LYS A 92 12.93 -6.82 -5.15
N PRO A 93 12.80 -8.15 -5.01
CA PRO A 93 12.16 -8.72 -3.84
C PRO A 93 13.01 -8.50 -2.58
N SER A 94 12.34 -8.42 -1.43
CA SER A 94 13.04 -8.36 -0.15
C SER A 94 13.70 -9.71 0.15
N ILE A 95 14.82 -9.69 0.89
CA ILE A 95 15.51 -10.91 1.32
C ILE A 95 14.56 -11.78 2.16
N GLN A 96 13.72 -11.16 2.99
CA GLN A 96 12.70 -11.84 3.78
C GLN A 96 11.71 -12.59 2.89
N ALA A 97 11.18 -11.96 1.84
CA ALA A 97 10.27 -12.63 0.91
C ALA A 97 10.93 -13.82 0.19
N LEU A 98 12.21 -13.69 -0.18
CA LEU A 98 12.95 -14.80 -0.79
C LEU A 98 13.14 -15.98 0.17
N ILE A 99 13.43 -15.72 1.46
CA ILE A 99 13.53 -16.75 2.51
C ILE A 99 12.18 -17.47 2.69
N HIS A 100 11.07 -16.72 2.63
CA HIS A 100 9.71 -17.25 2.76
C HIS A 100 9.15 -17.87 1.47
N GLY A 101 9.99 -18.18 0.48
CA GLY A 101 9.61 -19.02 -0.65
C GLY A 101 9.12 -18.28 -1.90
N LEU A 102 9.36 -16.97 -2.00
CA LEU A 102 9.18 -16.25 -3.25
C LEU A 102 10.06 -16.86 -4.37
N ASN A 103 9.49 -17.02 -5.56
CA ASN A 103 10.05 -17.73 -6.71
C ASN A 103 10.21 -19.25 -6.54
N ARG A 104 9.68 -19.83 -5.45
CA ARG A 104 9.59 -21.29 -5.27
C ARG A 104 8.15 -21.74 -5.15
N HIS A 105 7.43 -21.22 -4.16
CA HIS A 105 6.03 -21.57 -3.89
C HIS A 105 5.05 -20.59 -4.52
N TYR A 106 5.46 -19.34 -4.71
CA TYR A 106 4.64 -18.29 -5.28
C TYR A 106 5.49 -17.25 -6.01
N TYR A 107 4.85 -16.43 -6.83
CA TYR A 107 5.50 -15.35 -7.55
C TYR A 107 4.77 -14.02 -7.37
N SER A 108 5.52 -12.92 -7.42
CA SER A 108 4.98 -11.56 -7.37
C SER A 108 4.43 -11.14 -8.74
N ILE A 109 3.35 -10.37 -8.71
CA ILE A 109 2.64 -9.80 -9.85
C ILE A 109 2.82 -8.27 -9.80
N ALA A 110 3.20 -7.68 -10.93
CA ALA A 110 3.33 -6.23 -11.04
C ALA A 110 1.95 -5.54 -10.85
N ILE A 111 1.90 -4.58 -9.93
CA ILE A 111 0.71 -3.79 -9.63
C ILE A 111 0.78 -2.47 -10.40
N ASN A 112 -0.35 -2.05 -10.97
CA ASN A 112 -0.51 -0.71 -11.54
C ASN A 112 -1.78 -0.06 -10.99
N TYR A 113 -1.79 1.27 -10.96
CA TYR A 113 -2.89 2.07 -10.44
C TYR A 113 -3.60 2.78 -11.59
N ARG A 114 -4.90 2.53 -11.72
CA ARG A 114 -5.77 3.35 -12.56
C ARG A 114 -6.25 4.53 -11.73
N LYS A 115 -6.13 5.74 -12.27
CA LYS A 115 -6.63 6.97 -11.67
C LYS A 115 -7.51 7.68 -12.70
N ASN A 116 -8.76 7.94 -12.35
CA ASN A 116 -9.65 8.71 -13.21
C ASN A 116 -9.50 10.21 -12.95
N GLU A 117 -9.78 11.04 -13.95
CA GLU A 117 -9.66 12.51 -13.82
C GLU A 117 -10.56 13.07 -12.71
N LEU A 118 -11.82 12.59 -12.64
CA LEU A 118 -12.77 12.98 -11.61
C LEU A 118 -12.29 12.64 -10.20
N GLU A 119 -11.69 11.47 -10.01
CA GLU A 119 -11.11 11.05 -8.73
C GLU A 119 -9.94 11.94 -8.35
N GLN A 120 -9.07 12.26 -9.32
CA GLN A 120 -7.92 13.12 -9.09
C GLN A 120 -8.35 14.54 -8.71
N GLN A 121 -9.31 15.13 -9.43
CA GLN A 121 -9.86 16.45 -9.10
C GLN A 121 -10.49 16.47 -7.70
N MET A 122 -11.29 15.44 -7.37
CA MET A 122 -11.92 15.28 -6.06
C MET A 122 -10.89 15.16 -4.93
N LEU A 123 -9.88 14.30 -5.09
CA LEU A 123 -8.83 14.08 -4.09
C LEU A 123 -7.94 15.32 -3.92
N LEU A 124 -7.68 16.08 -5.00
CA LEU A 124 -6.96 17.35 -4.91
C LEU A 124 -7.73 18.42 -4.13
N ASN A 125 -9.07 18.39 -4.18
CA ASN A 125 -9.90 19.34 -3.44
C ASN A 125 -9.85 19.11 -1.92
N LEU A 126 -9.71 17.86 -1.45
CA LEU A 126 -9.61 17.52 -0.02
C LEU A 126 -8.39 18.16 0.66
N HIS A 127 -7.30 18.39 -0.08
CA HIS A 127 -6.08 19.00 0.46
C HIS A 127 -6.05 20.53 0.37
N LYS A 128 -7.10 21.17 -0.15
CA LYS A 128 -7.15 22.63 -0.24
C LYS A 128 -7.36 23.21 1.16
N LYS A 129 -6.59 24.24 1.49
CA LYS A 129 -6.82 25.03 2.71
C LYS A 129 -8.22 25.65 2.66
N THR A 130 -8.87 25.73 3.81
CA THR A 130 -10.13 26.45 3.95
C THR A 130 -9.93 27.88 3.45
N TRP A 131 -10.76 28.32 2.51
CA TRP A 131 -10.65 29.67 1.93
C TRP A 131 -10.70 30.78 2.99
N MET A 132 -11.45 30.55 4.07
CA MET A 132 -11.56 31.47 5.21
C MET A 132 -10.24 31.68 5.96
N ALA A 133 -9.32 30.72 5.92
CA ALA A 133 -8.08 30.81 6.70
C ALA A 133 -7.19 31.99 6.29
N GLY A 134 -7.31 32.47 5.05
CA GLY A 134 -6.59 33.68 4.58
C GLY A 134 -7.35 34.99 4.80
N LEU A 135 -8.63 34.92 5.17
CA LEU A 135 -9.49 36.09 5.41
C LEU A 135 -9.75 36.31 6.90
N GLN A 136 -9.46 35.31 7.73
CA GLN A 136 -9.49 35.44 9.17
C GLN A 136 -8.24 36.19 9.62
N LEU A 137 -8.47 37.30 10.32
CA LEU A 137 -7.43 37.97 11.08
C LEU A 137 -7.30 37.23 12.41
N GLU A 138 -6.07 36.87 12.78
CA GLU A 138 -5.78 36.45 14.15
C GLU A 138 -5.88 37.66 15.08
N ASP A 139 -6.24 37.43 16.35
CA ASP A 139 -6.30 38.49 17.34
C ASP A 139 -4.91 39.10 17.56
N TYR A 140 -4.75 40.37 17.17
CA TYR A 140 -3.50 41.12 17.29
C TYR A 140 -2.79 41.00 18.66
N PRO A 141 -3.46 41.13 19.82
CA PRO A 141 -2.79 41.01 21.10
C PRO A 141 -2.30 39.57 21.36
N GLU A 142 -3.04 38.56 20.92
CA GLU A 142 -2.64 37.16 21.06
C GLU A 142 -1.47 36.81 20.14
N HIS A 143 -1.53 37.26 18.89
CA HIS A 143 -0.46 37.10 17.91
C HIS A 143 0.85 37.78 18.38
N SER A 144 0.77 39.01 18.92
CA SER A 144 1.94 39.71 19.48
C SER A 144 2.54 38.97 20.67
N LYS A 145 1.70 38.44 21.57
CA LYS A 145 2.15 37.65 22.73
C LYS A 145 2.82 36.34 22.31
N ASN A 146 2.32 35.69 21.26
CA ASN A 146 2.91 34.47 20.72
C ASN A 146 4.26 34.75 20.05
N ASN A 147 4.39 35.87 19.33
CA ASN A 147 5.65 36.30 18.73
C ASN A 147 6.72 36.61 19.79
N GLU A 148 6.36 37.34 20.85
CA GLU A 148 7.28 37.65 21.94
C GLU A 148 7.81 36.37 22.61
N LYS A 149 6.92 35.42 22.93
CA LYS A 149 7.30 34.12 23.50
C LYS A 149 8.22 33.34 22.57
N ALA A 150 7.90 33.27 21.28
CA ALA A 150 8.72 32.55 20.30
C ALA A 150 10.14 33.12 20.20
N ILE A 151 10.28 34.44 20.21
CA ILE A 151 11.59 35.12 20.16
C ILE A 151 12.38 34.91 21.46
N GLN A 152 11.72 34.96 22.62
CA GLN A 152 12.36 34.68 23.90
C GLN A 152 12.91 33.25 23.94
N SER A 153 12.11 32.25 23.53
CA SER A 153 12.58 30.86 23.42
C SER A 153 13.73 30.70 22.43
N MET A 154 13.70 31.42 21.30
CA MET A 154 14.78 31.40 20.32
C MET A 154 16.09 31.99 20.88
N LEU A 155 16.00 33.06 21.68
CA LEU A 155 17.17 33.66 22.34
C LEU A 155 17.82 32.69 23.34
N GLU A 156 17.01 31.98 24.13
CA GLU A 156 17.51 30.96 25.05
C GLU A 156 18.21 29.81 24.31
N LEU A 157 17.59 29.31 23.23
CA LEU A 157 18.20 28.28 22.38
C LEU A 157 19.52 28.76 21.75
N ALA A 158 19.58 30.01 21.28
CA ALA A 158 20.80 30.58 20.69
C ALA A 158 21.93 30.75 21.72
N LYS A 159 21.61 31.16 22.95
CA LYS A 159 22.59 31.24 24.05
C LYS A 159 23.12 29.85 24.43
N ASN A 160 22.26 28.83 24.44
CA ASN A 160 22.66 27.45 24.70
C ASN A 160 23.49 26.85 23.55
N TYR A 161 23.25 27.26 22.31
CA TYR A 161 24.03 26.83 21.14
C TYR A 161 25.45 27.45 21.12
N ASN A 162 25.59 28.70 21.54
CA ASN A 162 26.87 29.42 21.57
C ASN A 162 27.75 29.08 22.80
N LYS A 163 27.25 28.27 23.72
CA LYS A 163 27.93 27.87 24.96
C LYS A 163 28.52 26.48 24.81
#